data_AF-A0AB34GZV2-F1
#
_entry.id   AF-A0AB34GZV2-F1
#
_cell.length_a   1.000
_cell.length_b   1.000
_cell.length_c   1.000
_cell.angle_alpha   90.00
_cell.angle_beta   90.00
_cell.angle_gamma   90.00
#
_symmetry.space_group_name_H-M   'P 1'
#
loop_
_entity.id
_entity.type
_entity.pdbx_description
1 polymer ?
#
loop_
_entity_poly.entity_id
_entity_poly.type
_entity_poly.pdbx_seq_one_letter_code
_entity_poly.pdbx_strand_id
1 'polypeptide(L)'
;MCFPSLELLADVRYAFGLPFYPAYEGQFTLEEKSLSLKIMQYFSNFIRSGNPNYPHEFSRKAPGFASPWPDFVPRDGAESYKEFSVLLPNRQGLKKADCSFWSKYIQSLKASADEAEDGPSAGREEEDQPFGSGLTEDLLGLPEFGSKTYSK
;
A
#
# COMPACT_ATOMS: atom_id res chain seq x y z
N MET A 1 21.07 29.23 -1.51
CA MET A 1 19.77 28.97 -0.88
C MET A 1 19.24 27.68 -1.47
N CYS A 2 19.25 26.59 -0.70
CA CYS A 2 18.64 25.32 -1.12
C CYS A 2 17.21 25.27 -0.59
N PHE A 3 16.23 25.44 -1.47
CA PHE A 3 15.02 24.65 -1.39
C PHE A 3 15.07 23.76 -2.63
N PRO A 4 15.26 22.43 -2.51
CA PRO A 4 14.77 21.59 -3.57
C PRO A 4 13.27 21.83 -3.52
N SER A 5 12.71 22.45 -4.56
CA SER A 5 11.30 22.26 -4.84
C SER A 5 11.15 20.75 -5.03
N LEU A 6 10.83 20.03 -3.95
CA LEU A 6 10.03 18.83 -4.09
C LEU A 6 8.81 19.34 -4.85
N GLU A 7 8.82 19.17 -6.16
CA GLU A 7 7.64 19.33 -6.98
C GLU A 7 6.60 18.46 -6.29
N LEU A 8 5.72 19.10 -5.53
CA LEU A 8 4.70 18.39 -4.77
C LEU A 8 3.96 17.51 -5.77
N LEU A 9 3.80 16.24 -5.43
CA LEU A 9 3.03 15.33 -6.29
C LEU A 9 1.66 15.95 -6.55
N ALA A 10 1.13 15.74 -7.76
CA ALA A 10 -0.08 16.41 -8.22
C ALA A 10 -1.28 16.21 -7.28
N ASP A 11 -1.39 15.02 -6.69
CA ASP A 11 -2.39 14.69 -5.66
C ASP A 11 -2.29 15.58 -4.42
N VAL A 12 -1.08 15.77 -3.88
CA VAL A 12 -0.86 16.63 -2.71
C VAL A 12 -1.15 18.09 -3.05
N ARG A 13 -0.73 18.56 -4.24
CA ARG A 13 -1.03 19.92 -4.70
C ARG A 13 -2.53 20.19 -4.72
N TYR A 14 -3.31 19.26 -5.25
CA TYR A 14 -4.76 19.40 -5.34
C TYR A 14 -5.47 19.18 -4.01
N ALA A 15 -5.01 18.25 -3.17
CA ALA A 15 -5.61 17.95 -1.87
C ALA A 15 -5.42 19.08 -0.84
N PHE A 16 -4.30 19.79 -0.90
CA PHE A 16 -3.99 20.90 0.02
C PHE A 16 -4.41 22.28 -0.52
N GLY A 17 -5.02 22.33 -1.71
CA GLY A 17 -5.55 23.58 -2.25
C GLY A 17 -4.49 24.56 -2.73
N LEU A 18 -3.31 24.08 -3.16
CA LEU A 18 -2.26 24.94 -3.73
C LEU A 18 -2.77 25.88 -4.85
N PRO A 19 -3.72 25.47 -5.72
CA PRO A 19 -4.28 26.37 -6.73
C PRO A 19 -5.00 27.62 -6.19
N PHE A 20 -5.28 27.69 -4.89
CA PHE A 20 -5.94 28.81 -4.21
C PHE A 20 -4.95 29.71 -3.44
N TYR A 21 -3.66 29.39 -3.41
CA TYR A 21 -2.68 30.18 -2.68
C TYR A 21 -2.23 31.40 -3.49
N PRO A 22 -2.08 32.59 -2.88
CA PRO A 22 -1.65 33.80 -3.59
C PRO A 22 -0.32 33.65 -4.32
N ALA A 23 0.60 32.85 -3.78
CA ALA A 23 1.91 32.59 -4.38
C ALA A 23 1.84 31.88 -5.74
N TYR A 24 0.74 31.19 -6.04
CA TYR A 24 0.54 30.43 -7.29
C TYR A 24 -0.60 31.01 -8.15
N GLU A 25 -0.93 32.27 -7.93
CA GLU A 25 -1.96 32.96 -8.72
C GLU A 25 -1.60 32.99 -10.21
N GLY A 26 -2.55 32.64 -11.08
CA GLY A 26 -2.35 32.56 -12.52
C GLY A 26 -1.62 31.31 -13.04
N GLN A 27 -1.13 30.41 -12.17
CA GLN A 27 -0.39 29.21 -12.59
C GLN A 27 -1.27 27.98 -12.87
N PHE A 28 -2.53 28.02 -12.43
CA PHE A 28 -3.49 26.92 -12.58
C PHE A 28 -4.71 27.37 -13.38
N THR A 29 -5.20 26.48 -14.23
CA THR A 29 -6.44 26.63 -14.99
C THR A 29 -7.68 26.60 -14.09
N LEU A 30 -8.82 27.07 -14.61
CA LEU A 30 -10.08 27.04 -13.85
C LEU A 30 -10.54 25.60 -13.59
N GLU A 31 -10.26 24.69 -14.52
CA GLU A 31 -10.54 23.26 -14.43
C GLU A 31 -9.73 22.61 -13.30
N GLU A 32 -8.45 22.93 -13.19
CA GLU A 32 -7.58 22.44 -12.10
C GLU A 32 -7.99 22.98 -10.74
N LYS A 33 -8.41 24.26 -10.67
CA LYS A 33 -8.97 24.84 -9.44
C LYS A 33 -10.27 24.14 -9.06
N SER A 34 -11.16 23.88 -10.02
CA SER A 34 -12.40 23.13 -9.79
C SER A 34 -12.12 21.70 -9.32
N LEU A 35 -11.14 21.03 -9.93
CA LEU A 35 -10.70 19.69 -9.54
C LEU A 35 -10.16 19.68 -8.10
N SER A 36 -9.28 20.62 -7.77
CA SER A 36 -8.73 20.78 -6.42
C SER A 36 -9.82 20.97 -5.38
N LEU A 37 -10.80 21.83 -5.64
CA LEU A 37 -11.94 22.03 -4.73
C LEU A 37 -12.72 20.74 -4.47
N LYS A 38 -13.00 19.96 -5.52
CA LYS A 38 -13.71 18.67 -5.40
C LYS A 38 -12.87 17.64 -4.61
N ILE A 39 -11.57 17.57 -4.84
CA ILE A 39 -10.65 16.68 -4.10
C ILE A 39 -10.62 17.07 -2.62
N MET A 40 -10.43 18.36 -2.32
CA MET A 40 -10.48 18.90 -0.95
C MET A 40 -11.81 18.55 -0.26
N GLN A 41 -12.92 18.60 -1.00
CA GLN A 41 -14.25 18.29 -0.45
C GLN A 41 -14.42 16.79 -0.15
N TYR A 42 -13.95 15.89 -1.02
CA TYR A 42 -13.91 14.46 -0.71
C TYR A 42 -13.10 14.18 0.55
N PHE A 43 -11.91 14.79 0.67
CA PHE A 43 -11.03 14.57 1.81
C PHE A 43 -11.64 15.13 3.10
N SER A 44 -12.24 16.33 3.03
CA SER A 44 -12.94 16.93 4.15
C SER A 44 -14.12 16.08 4.63
N ASN A 45 -14.89 15.51 3.71
CA ASN A 45 -15.98 14.60 4.04
C ASN A 45 -15.46 13.31 4.69
N PHE A 46 -14.42 12.71 4.11
CA PHE A 46 -13.80 11.49 4.64
C PHE A 46 -13.25 11.70 6.06
N ILE A 47 -12.54 12.81 6.32
CA ILE A 47 -12.02 13.13 7.66
C ILE A 47 -13.15 13.27 8.68
N ARG A 48 -14.32 13.76 8.26
CA ARG A 48 -15.47 14.02 9.15
C ARG A 48 -16.35 12.80 9.42
N SER A 49 -16.54 11.92 8.44
CA SER A 49 -17.54 10.84 8.51
C SER A 49 -17.00 9.46 8.16
N GLY A 50 -15.73 9.36 7.75
CA GLY A 50 -15.19 8.14 7.15
C GLY A 50 -15.69 7.86 5.73
N ASN A 51 -16.59 8.67 5.17
CA ASN A 51 -17.11 8.50 3.81
C ASN A 51 -16.89 9.78 2.96
N PRO A 52 -16.15 9.70 1.84
CA PRO A 52 -15.86 10.86 1.01
C PRO A 52 -17.12 11.49 0.37
N ASN A 53 -18.22 10.75 0.26
CA ASN A 53 -19.45 11.21 -0.36
C ASN A 53 -20.31 12.08 0.56
N TYR A 54 -20.18 11.91 1.89
CA TYR A 54 -21.11 12.50 2.85
C TYR A 54 -20.38 13.33 3.92
N PRO A 55 -20.80 14.58 4.17
CA PRO A 55 -20.16 15.43 5.16
C PRO A 55 -20.44 15.00 6.61
N HIS A 56 -21.51 14.23 6.83
CA HIS A 56 -21.88 13.69 8.14
C HIS A 56 -22.40 12.26 7.96
N GLU A 57 -22.19 11.40 8.96
CA GLU A 57 -22.61 9.98 8.91
C GLU A 57 -24.14 9.81 8.74
N PHE A 58 -24.93 10.71 9.30
CA PHE A 58 -26.39 10.69 9.16
C PHE A 58 -26.88 11.22 7.81
N SER A 59 -26.00 11.85 7.02
CA SER A 59 -26.39 12.39 5.71
C SER A 59 -26.47 11.26 4.69
N ARG A 60 -27.62 11.14 4.04
CA ARG A 60 -27.83 10.21 2.92
C ARG A 60 -28.08 10.92 1.59
N LYS A 61 -27.80 12.23 1.53
CA LYS A 61 -28.00 13.03 0.31
C LYS A 61 -26.84 12.74 -0.65
N ALA A 62 -27.17 12.37 -1.89
CA ALA A 62 -26.17 12.17 -2.93
C ALA A 62 -25.25 13.41 -3.07
N PRO A 63 -23.94 13.22 -3.31
CA PRO A 63 -23.00 14.33 -3.44
C PRO A 63 -23.37 15.19 -4.65
N GLY A 64 -23.75 16.44 -4.40
CA GLY A 64 -24.08 17.41 -5.46
C GLY A 64 -22.86 18.06 -6.12
N PHE A 65 -21.65 17.83 -5.58
CA PHE A 65 -20.42 18.49 -6.02
C PHE A 65 -19.63 17.66 -7.05
N ALA A 66 -19.80 16.33 -7.07
CA ALA A 66 -19.08 15.42 -7.94
C ALA A 66 -19.75 14.03 -8.01
N SER A 67 -19.32 13.19 -8.97
CA SER A 67 -19.77 11.80 -9.08
C SER A 67 -19.46 11.02 -7.80
N PRO A 68 -20.36 10.13 -7.31
CA PRO A 68 -20.07 9.31 -6.14
C PRO A 68 -18.73 8.55 -6.26
N TRP A 69 -17.98 8.53 -5.17
CA TRP A 69 -16.78 7.74 -4.98
C TRP A 69 -17.19 6.36 -4.44
N PRO A 70 -17.05 5.28 -5.23
CA PRO A 70 -17.47 3.94 -4.81
C PRO A 70 -16.49 3.35 -3.79
N ASP A 71 -17.01 2.54 -2.88
CA ASP A 71 -16.17 1.83 -1.92
C ASP A 71 -15.30 0.78 -2.63
N PHE A 72 -14.10 0.56 -2.08
CA PHE A 72 -13.23 -0.49 -2.57
C PHE A 72 -13.76 -1.86 -2.11
N VAL A 73 -14.07 -2.73 -3.07
CA VAL A 73 -14.46 -4.12 -2.81
C VAL A 73 -13.32 -5.03 -3.24
N PRO A 74 -12.73 -5.83 -2.31
CA PRO A 74 -11.65 -6.77 -2.62
C PRO A 74 -12.18 -8.02 -3.32
N ARG A 75 -12.75 -7.83 -4.51
CA ARG A 75 -13.28 -8.88 -5.37
C ARG A 75 -12.85 -8.60 -6.80
N ASP A 76 -12.44 -9.65 -7.51
CA ASP A 76 -12.06 -9.56 -8.91
C ASP A 76 -13.11 -8.81 -9.75
N GLY A 77 -12.68 -7.72 -10.38
CA GLY A 77 -13.55 -6.88 -11.22
C GLY A 77 -14.41 -5.88 -10.46
N ALA A 78 -14.31 -5.80 -9.13
CA ALA A 78 -15.02 -4.83 -8.29
C ALA A 78 -14.09 -3.86 -7.54
N GLU A 79 -12.77 -4.00 -7.73
CA GLU A 79 -11.69 -3.19 -7.15
C GLU A 79 -11.71 -1.74 -7.68
N SER A 80 -12.69 -0.97 -7.22
CA SER A 80 -12.97 0.36 -7.72
C SER A 80 -12.03 1.40 -7.10
N TYR A 81 -11.60 2.36 -7.91
CA TYR A 81 -10.81 3.51 -7.46
C TYR A 81 -11.25 4.79 -8.18
N LYS A 82 -10.90 5.93 -7.60
CA LYS A 82 -11.15 7.25 -8.18
C LYS A 82 -9.89 7.76 -8.86
N GLU A 83 -10.02 8.16 -10.11
CA GLU A 83 -8.94 8.80 -10.86
C GLU A 83 -9.03 10.32 -10.70
N PHE A 84 -7.96 10.96 -10.25
CA PHE A 84 -7.89 12.42 -10.11
C PHE A 84 -7.53 13.09 -11.44
N SER A 85 -8.48 13.03 -12.37
CA SER A 85 -8.50 13.83 -13.60
C SER A 85 -9.70 14.77 -13.59
N VAL A 86 -9.77 15.72 -14.54
CA VAL A 86 -10.78 16.79 -14.59
C VAL A 86 -12.23 16.26 -14.44
N LEU A 87 -12.52 15.07 -14.96
CA LEU A 87 -13.83 14.44 -14.91
C LEU A 87 -14.09 13.58 -13.67
N LEU A 88 -13.08 13.31 -12.85
CA LEU A 88 -13.14 12.43 -11.68
C LEU A 88 -13.80 11.06 -11.95
N PRO A 89 -13.38 10.33 -13.00
CA PRO A 89 -14.03 9.08 -13.36
C PRO A 89 -13.76 7.99 -12.33
N ASN A 90 -14.71 7.06 -12.24
CA ASN A 90 -14.53 5.81 -11.52
C ASN A 90 -13.87 4.80 -12.45
N ARG A 91 -12.81 4.16 -11.96
CA ARG A 91 -12.07 3.12 -12.66
C ARG A 91 -11.99 1.87 -11.79
N GLN A 92 -11.56 0.76 -12.38
CA GLN A 92 -11.44 -0.52 -11.68
C GLN A 92 -10.11 -1.19 -12.01
N GLY A 93 -9.55 -1.94 -11.06
CA GLY A 93 -8.38 -2.80 -11.28
C GLY A 93 -7.11 -2.03 -11.65
N LEU A 94 -6.68 -1.10 -10.79
CA LEU A 94 -5.45 -0.33 -11.02
C LEU A 94 -4.23 -1.25 -11.12
N LYS A 95 -3.52 -1.20 -12.26
CA LYS A 95 -2.28 -1.96 -12.53
C LYS A 95 -2.37 -3.46 -12.17
N LYS A 96 -3.53 -4.09 -12.44
CA LYS A 96 -3.79 -5.48 -12.03
C LYS A 96 -2.72 -6.48 -12.47
N ALA A 97 -2.22 -6.35 -13.70
CA ALA A 97 -1.17 -7.22 -14.23
C ALA A 97 0.15 -7.08 -13.45
N ASP A 98 0.61 -5.85 -13.21
CA ASP A 98 1.84 -5.57 -12.46
C ASP A 98 1.71 -6.02 -11.01
N CYS A 99 0.58 -5.73 -10.36
CA CYS A 99 0.29 -6.18 -9.00
C CYS A 99 0.34 -7.72 -8.93
N SER A 100 -0.24 -8.43 -9.90
CA SER A 100 -0.18 -9.90 -9.96
C SER A 100 1.24 -10.41 -10.20
N PHE A 101 2.02 -9.74 -11.05
CA PHE A 101 3.42 -10.08 -11.30
C PHE A 101 4.25 -10.01 -10.00
N TRP A 102 4.19 -8.91 -9.27
CA TRP A 102 4.97 -8.72 -8.05
C TRP A 102 4.46 -9.55 -6.87
N SER A 103 3.13 -9.66 -6.70
CA SER A 103 2.54 -10.36 -5.56
C SER A 103 2.45 -11.87 -5.72
N LYS A 104 2.34 -12.39 -6.95
CA LYS A 104 2.21 -13.83 -7.20
C LYS A 104 3.46 -14.40 -7.84
N TYR A 105 3.82 -13.90 -9.02
CA TYR A 105 4.88 -14.51 -9.83
C TYR A 105 6.26 -14.41 -9.16
N ILE A 106 6.67 -13.21 -8.75
CA ILE A 106 7.97 -13.00 -8.10
C ILE A 106 8.04 -13.74 -6.76
N GLN A 107 6.94 -13.78 -6.00
CA GLN A 107 6.89 -14.53 -4.74
C GLN A 107 7.02 -16.04 -4.96
N SER A 108 6.32 -16.61 -5.96
CA SER A 108 6.47 -18.03 -6.28
C SER A 108 7.87 -18.39 -6.75
N LEU A 109 8.50 -17.50 -7.53
CA LEU A 109 9.86 -17.70 -8.01
C LEU A 109 10.87 -17.67 -6.87
N LYS A 110 10.71 -16.71 -5.94
CA LYS A 110 11.54 -16.64 -4.73
C LYS A 110 11.40 -17.91 -3.88
N ALA A 111 10.17 -18.36 -3.61
CA ALA A 111 9.93 -19.58 -2.83
C ALA A 111 10.59 -20.81 -3.46
N SER A 112 10.48 -20.97 -4.79
CA SER A 112 11.13 -22.07 -5.49
C SER A 112 12.67 -22.01 -5.47
N ALA A 113 13.24 -20.80 -5.42
CA ALA A 113 14.69 -20.63 -5.32
C ALA A 113 15.17 -20.95 -3.90
N ASP A 114 14.45 -20.52 -2.86
CA ASP A 114 14.77 -20.82 -1.46
C ASP A 114 14.71 -22.34 -1.20
N GLU A 115 13.73 -23.06 -1.78
CA GLU A 115 13.64 -24.53 -1.69
C GLU A 115 14.79 -25.26 -2.41
N ALA A 116 15.37 -24.67 -3.45
CA ALA A 116 16.47 -25.26 -4.20
C ALA A 116 17.83 -25.13 -3.47
N GLU A 117 18.00 -24.08 -2.66
CA GLU A 117 19.19 -23.88 -1.84
C GLU A 117 19.19 -24.74 -0.56
N ASP A 118 18.01 -25.19 -0.09
CA ASP A 118 17.85 -26.08 1.09
C ASP A 118 17.92 -27.60 0.73
N GLY A 119 18.27 -27.95 -0.52
CA GLY A 119 18.49 -29.32 -0.97
C GLY A 119 19.86 -29.91 -0.53
N PRO A 120 19.99 -31.24 -0.34
CA PRO A 120 21.01 -31.82 0.53
C PRO A 120 22.43 -31.45 0.10
N SER A 121 23.20 -30.90 1.06
CA SER A 121 24.65 -30.90 1.00
C SER A 121 25.10 -32.34 0.77
N ALA A 122 25.45 -32.64 -0.49
CA ALA A 122 25.98 -33.93 -0.89
C ALA A 122 27.18 -34.24 0.02
N GLY A 123 27.07 -35.37 0.72
CA GLY A 123 28.04 -35.83 1.70
C GLY A 123 29.45 -35.72 1.13
N ARG A 124 30.25 -34.86 1.75
CA ARG A 124 31.69 -34.97 1.66
C ARG A 124 32.07 -36.08 2.64
N GLU A 125 32.07 -37.31 2.13
CA GLU A 125 32.73 -38.43 2.79
C GLU A 125 34.20 -38.04 2.95
N GLU A 126 34.63 -37.80 4.19
CA GLU A 126 36.02 -37.81 4.57
C GLU A 126 36.14 -38.88 5.67
N GLU A 127 36.43 -40.10 5.22
CA GLU A 127 36.83 -41.22 6.04
C GLU A 127 38.35 -41.12 6.24
N ASP A 128 38.81 -40.78 7.45
CA ASP A 128 39.90 -41.52 8.08
C ASP A 128 39.90 -41.37 9.62
N GLN A 129 40.09 -42.51 10.29
CA GLN A 129 39.99 -42.73 11.75
C GLN A 129 41.27 -42.29 12.52
N PRO A 130 41.52 -42.75 13.78
CA PRO A 130 40.93 -42.31 15.05
C PRO A 130 42.02 -41.85 16.05
N PHE A 131 41.73 -40.96 17.02
CA PHE A 131 42.49 -40.96 18.29
C PHE A 131 41.74 -40.26 19.45
N GLY A 132 41.19 -41.09 20.34
CA GLY A 132 41.18 -41.00 21.81
C GLY A 132 40.95 -39.69 22.58
N SER A 133 39.85 -39.73 23.36
CA SER A 133 39.79 -39.49 24.82
C SER A 133 39.35 -38.11 25.35
N GLY A 134 38.33 -38.16 26.25
CA GLY A 134 37.98 -37.11 27.22
C GLY A 134 36.57 -36.54 27.04
N LEU A 135 35.52 -37.21 27.54
CA LEU A 135 34.80 -36.86 28.78
C LEU A 135 34.38 -35.38 28.88
N THR A 136 33.08 -35.09 28.67
CA THR A 136 32.14 -34.68 29.72
C THR A 136 30.73 -34.51 29.13
N GLU A 137 29.79 -35.27 29.69
CA GLU A 137 28.35 -35.07 29.58
C GLU A 137 27.96 -33.72 30.18
N ASP A 138 27.05 -32.98 29.54
CA ASP A 138 26.04 -32.18 30.25
C ASP A 138 24.88 -31.77 29.33
N LEU A 139 23.85 -32.61 29.38
CA LEU A 139 22.43 -32.29 29.53
C LEU A 139 21.80 -31.12 28.71
N LEU A 140 21.07 -31.54 27.68
CA LEU A 140 19.65 -31.26 27.41
C LEU A 140 19.02 -30.01 28.07
N GLY A 141 18.50 -29.12 27.23
CA GLY A 141 17.54 -28.10 27.66
C GLY A 141 17.04 -27.19 26.55
N LEU A 142 16.20 -27.70 25.65
CA LEU A 142 15.27 -26.84 24.90
C LEU A 142 14.12 -26.43 25.84
N PRO A 143 13.67 -25.17 25.79
CA PRO A 143 12.24 -24.97 25.67
C PRO A 143 11.89 -24.03 24.51
N GLU A 144 11.03 -24.55 23.64
CA GLU A 144 10.02 -23.79 22.90
C GLU A 144 9.15 -22.95 23.86
N PHE A 145 8.66 -21.81 23.37
CA PHE A 145 7.30 -21.25 23.49
C PHE A 145 7.28 -19.72 23.63
N GLY A 146 6.51 -19.06 22.76
CA GLY A 146 6.19 -17.64 22.97
C GLY A 146 5.34 -16.95 21.92
N SER A 147 4.34 -17.62 21.33
CA SER A 147 3.32 -16.95 20.51
C SER A 147 2.50 -15.96 21.36
N LYS A 148 2.60 -14.65 21.09
CA LYS A 148 1.70 -13.64 21.67
C LYS A 148 0.52 -13.39 20.75
N THR A 149 -0.62 -13.97 21.12
CA THR A 149 -1.95 -13.62 20.63
C THR A 149 -2.44 -12.37 21.36
N TYR A 150 -2.80 -11.31 20.63
CA TYR A 150 -3.60 -10.20 21.18
C TYR A 150 -5.08 -10.54 21.02
N SER A 151 -5.83 -10.48 22.11
CA SER A 151 -7.29 -10.55 22.11
C SER A 151 -7.92 -9.18 22.34
N LYS A 152 -9.05 -9.06 21.66
CA LYS A 152 -10.09 -8.03 21.54
C LYS A 152 -10.41 -7.16 22.75
#